data_AF-A0A0L0UI90-F1
#
_entry.id   AF-A0A0L0UI90-F1
#
_cell.length_a   1.000
_cell.length_b   1.000
_cell.length_c   1.000
_cell.angle_alpha   90.00
_cell.angle_beta   90.00
_cell.angle_gamma   90.00
#
_symmetry.space_group_name_H-M   'P 1'
#
loop_
_entity.id
_entity.type
_entity.pdbx_description
1 polymer ?
#
loop_
_entity_poly.entity_id
_entity_poly.type
_entity_poly.pdbx_seq_one_letter_code
_entity_poly.pdbx_strand_id
1 'polypeptide(L)'
;MHSMGIEPVSVNGSGLFKIYEKSEAKLGPGNTTSSWTSIHTLSDHDKVVTSIDWAPRRNQIVTASQDRNAYVWQYGTDPLDPSKPATWQPTLVLLRLNRSATF
;
A
#
# COMPACT_ATOMS: atom_id res chain seq x y z
N MET A 1 17.63 14.79 -2.63
CA MET A 1 16.20 15.12 -2.77
C MET A 1 15.70 14.42 -4.02
N HIS A 2 15.00 13.29 -3.88
CA HIS A 2 14.29 12.67 -4.99
C HIS A 2 12.80 12.74 -4.66
N SER A 3 12.12 13.74 -5.22
CA SER A 3 10.68 13.69 -5.43
C SER A 3 10.45 12.93 -6.73
N MET A 4 10.09 11.66 -6.65
CA MET A 4 9.48 10.95 -7.76
C MET A 4 7.98 10.97 -7.48
N GLY A 5 7.26 11.82 -8.20
CA GLY A 5 5.81 11.80 -8.19
C GLY A 5 5.29 10.49 -8.81
N ILE A 6 4.16 10.04 -8.29
CA ILE A 6 3.40 8.82 -8.61
C ILE A 6 3.88 7.61 -7.79
N GLU A 7 3.17 7.40 -6.69
CA GLU A 7 3.44 6.41 -5.64
C GLU A 7 3.35 4.96 -6.15
N PRO A 8 4.06 3.98 -5.56
CA PRO A 8 4.08 2.59 -6.00
C PRO A 8 2.76 1.86 -5.75
N VAL A 9 1.67 2.55 -5.42
CA VAL A 9 0.41 1.95 -4.98
C VAL A 9 -0.75 2.47 -5.81
N SER A 10 -1.64 1.59 -6.25
CA SER A 10 -2.86 1.98 -6.98
C SER A 10 -4.09 1.24 -6.48
N VAL A 11 -5.25 1.90 -6.53
CA VAL A 11 -6.56 1.34 -6.11
C VAL A 11 -7.40 1.00 -7.33
N ASN A 12 -8.18 -0.07 -7.24
CA ASN A 12 -9.30 -0.31 -8.16
C ASN A 12 -10.67 -0.10 -7.46
N GLY A 13 -11.74 0.06 -8.24
CA GLY A 13 -13.09 0.28 -7.72
C GLY A 13 -13.73 -0.88 -6.94
N SER A 14 -12.98 -1.92 -6.58
CA SER A 14 -13.48 -3.12 -5.88
C SER A 14 -12.85 -3.34 -4.50
N GLY A 15 -12.16 -2.33 -3.95
CA GLY A 15 -11.48 -2.46 -2.65
C GLY A 15 -10.10 -3.12 -2.71
N LEU A 16 -9.63 -3.49 -3.91
CA LEU A 16 -8.28 -4.00 -4.09
C LEU A 16 -7.32 -2.83 -4.27
N PHE A 17 -6.12 -3.02 -3.76
CA PHE A 17 -5.00 -2.18 -4.17
C PHE A 17 -3.79 -3.02 -4.52
N LYS A 18 -2.95 -2.45 -5.37
CA LYS A 18 -1.78 -3.11 -5.94
C LYS A 18 -0.53 -2.32 -5.63
N ILE A 19 0.54 -3.05 -5.33
CA ILE A 19 1.88 -2.49 -5.13
C ILE A 19 2.70 -2.81 -6.37
N TYR A 20 3.43 -1.82 -6.86
CA TYR A 20 4.22 -1.89 -8.09
C TYR A 20 5.70 -1.65 -7.80
N GLU A 21 6.53 -2.39 -8.52
CA GLU A 21 7.97 -2.16 -8.58
C GLU A 21 8.33 -1.53 -9.93
N LYS A 22 9.21 -0.51 -9.89
CA LYS A 22 9.75 0.11 -11.10
C LYS A 22 10.98 -0.67 -11.55
N SER A 23 10.96 -1.17 -12.78
CA SER A 23 12.14 -1.71 -13.44
C SER A 23 12.68 -0.70 -14.47
N GLU A 24 14.00 -0.59 -14.57
CA GLU A 24 14.67 0.26 -15.55
C GLU A 24 15.60 -0.60 -16.41
N ALA A 25 15.38 -0.60 -17.72
CA ALA A 25 16.21 -1.31 -18.69
C ALA A 25 17.04 -0.32 -19.51
N LYS A 26 18.35 -0.55 -19.60
CA LYS A 26 19.24 0.22 -20.50
C LYS A 26 19.21 -0.44 -21.88
N LEU A 27 18.66 0.26 -22.87
CA LEU A 27 18.57 -0.22 -24.25
C LEU A 27 19.75 0.24 -25.12
N GLY A 28 20.58 1.16 -24.62
CA GLY A 28 21.77 1.66 -25.31
C GLY A 28 22.35 2.91 -24.64
N PRO A 29 23.40 3.52 -25.22
CA PRO A 29 23.97 4.76 -24.71
C PRO A 29 22.92 5.87 -24.68
N GLY A 30 22.59 6.37 -23.49
CA GLY A 30 21.62 7.46 -23.31
C GLY A 30 20.14 7.08 -23.45
N ASN A 31 19.79 5.80 -23.66
CA ASN A 31 18.40 5.37 -23.73
C ASN A 31 18.06 4.38 -22.61
N THR A 32 17.12 4.77 -21.74
CA THR A 32 16.58 3.94 -20.66
C THR A 32 15.07 3.87 -20.77
N THR A 33 14.50 2.66 -20.71
CA THR A 33 13.06 2.48 -20.57
C THR A 33 12.74 2.10 -19.14
N SER A 34 11.65 2.64 -18.61
CA SER A 34 11.11 2.23 -17.32
C SER A 34 9.77 1.55 -17.49
N SER A 35 9.56 0.44 -16.81
CA SER A 35 8.26 -0.23 -16.72
C SER A 35 7.88 -0.45 -15.26
N TRP A 36 6.58 -0.56 -15.01
CA TRP A 36 6.03 -0.91 -13.70
C TRP A 36 5.47 -2.32 -13.75
N THR A 37 5.78 -3.12 -12.74
CA THR A 37 5.23 -4.48 -12.60
C THR A 37 4.52 -4.59 -11.27
N SER A 38 3.29 -5.11 -11.29
CA SER A 38 2.54 -5.37 -10.05
C SER A 38 3.18 -6.55 -9.33
N ILE A 39 3.59 -6.33 -8.07
CA ILE A 39 4.25 -7.34 -7.25
C ILE A 39 3.34 -7.90 -6.14
N HIS A 40 2.38 -7.11 -5.68
CA HIS A 40 1.40 -7.55 -4.67
C HIS A 40 0.00 -7.02 -5.00
N THR A 41 -1.02 -7.79 -4.62
CA THR A 41 -2.43 -7.37 -4.62
C THR A 41 -3.00 -7.64 -3.23
N LEU A 42 -3.63 -6.64 -2.62
CA LEU A 42 -4.12 -6.67 -1.25
C LEU A 42 -5.63 -6.37 -1.25
N SER A 43 -6.40 -7.13 -0.45
CA SER A 43 -7.85 -7.27 -0.63
C SER A 43 -8.67 -7.32 0.66
N ASP A 44 -8.11 -6.88 1.79
CA ASP A 44 -8.77 -6.98 3.11
C ASP A 44 -9.85 -5.89 3.34
N HIS A 45 -10.07 -5.00 2.38
CA HIS A 45 -11.18 -4.07 2.39
C HIS A 45 -12.38 -4.66 1.64
N ASP A 46 -13.56 -4.63 2.28
CA ASP A 46 -14.81 -5.14 1.70
C ASP A 46 -15.50 -4.13 0.77
N LYS A 47 -14.98 -2.91 0.71
CA LYS A 47 -15.49 -1.80 -0.11
C LYS A 47 -14.33 -1.01 -0.72
N VAL A 48 -14.69 -0.05 -1.56
CA VAL A 48 -13.76 0.83 -2.27
C VAL A 48 -12.80 1.50 -1.28
N VAL A 49 -11.50 1.32 -1.54
CA VAL A 49 -10.44 2.10 -0.89
C VAL A 49 -10.52 3.53 -1.43
N THR A 50 -10.66 4.50 -0.53
CA THR A 50 -10.83 5.92 -0.88
C THR A 50 -9.55 6.72 -0.76
N SER A 51 -8.58 6.22 0.01
CA SER A 51 -7.29 6.87 0.22
C SER A 51 -6.19 5.85 0.53
N ILE A 52 -5.00 6.14 0.02
CA ILE A 52 -3.76 5.41 0.29
C ILE A 52 -2.66 6.44 0.57
N ASP A 53 -1.77 6.14 1.52
CA ASP A 53 -0.53 6.89 1.74
C ASP A 53 0.63 5.93 2.06
N TRP A 54 1.83 6.26 1.60
CA TRP A 54 3.05 5.47 1.82
C TRP A 54 4.00 6.19 2.78
N ALA A 55 4.38 5.52 3.86
CA ALA A 55 5.34 6.00 4.86
C ALA A 55 6.73 5.38 4.61
N PRO A 56 7.62 6.02 3.82
CA PRO A 56 8.87 5.40 3.35
C PRO A 56 9.86 5.13 4.48
N ARG A 57 9.85 5.94 5.54
CA ARG A 57 10.76 5.74 6.68
C ARG A 57 10.42 4.51 7.52
N ARG A 58 9.15 4.12 7.53
CA ARG A 58 8.64 3.01 8.35
C ARG A 58 8.31 1.78 7.50
N ASN A 59 8.38 1.90 6.17
CA ASN A 59 7.94 0.89 5.22
C ASN A 59 6.50 0.43 5.49
N GLN A 60 5.59 1.41 5.66
CA GLN A 60 4.18 1.17 5.94
C GLN A 60 3.32 1.79 4.87
N ILE A 61 2.19 1.16 4.59
CA ILE A 61 1.11 1.75 3.80
C ILE A 61 -0.06 1.99 4.73
N VAL A 62 -0.75 3.11 4.57
CA VAL A 62 -2.04 3.36 5.21
C VAL A 62 -3.11 3.34 4.14
N THR A 63 -4.21 2.65 4.41
CA THR A 63 -5.40 2.67 3.55
C THR A 63 -6.63 3.05 4.36
N ALA A 64 -7.55 3.80 3.74
CA ALA A 64 -8.88 4.07 4.28
C ALA A 64 -9.95 3.71 3.24
N SER A 65 -11.08 3.17 3.70
CA SER A 65 -12.11 2.61 2.82
C SER A 65 -13.53 3.01 3.23
N GLN A 66 -14.46 2.86 2.28
CA GLN A 66 -15.89 3.01 2.52
C GLN A 66 -16.48 1.94 3.46
N ASP A 67 -15.74 0.87 3.75
CA ASP A 67 -16.12 -0.15 4.75
C ASP A 67 -16.01 0.37 6.20
N ARG A 68 -15.59 1.62 6.37
CA ARG A 68 -15.39 2.30 7.67
C ARG A 68 -14.18 1.79 8.46
N ASN A 69 -13.31 1.03 7.80
CA ASN A 69 -12.03 0.59 8.35
C ASN A 69 -10.89 1.37 7.70
N ALA A 70 -9.80 1.45 8.45
CA ALA A 70 -8.50 1.86 7.95
C ALA A 70 -7.46 0.82 8.40
N TYR A 71 -6.50 0.54 7.54
CA TYR A 71 -5.44 -0.42 7.84
C TYR A 71 -4.06 0.24 7.72
N VAL A 72 -3.16 -0.14 8.62
CA VAL A 72 -1.72 0.03 8.44
C VAL A 72 -1.16 -1.30 7.98
N TRP A 73 -0.54 -1.31 6.81
CA TRP A 73 0.08 -2.49 6.23
C TRP A 73 1.58 -2.47 6.50
N GLN A 74 2.10 -3.62 6.93
CA GLN A 74 3.53 -3.81 7.15
C GLN A 74 4.00 -5.05 6.41
N TYR A 75 5.14 -4.97 5.74
CA TYR A 75 5.74 -6.12 5.07
C TYR A 75 6.62 -6.90 6.06
N GLY A 76 6.32 -8.17 6.28
CA GLY A 76 7.07 -8.99 7.22
C GLY A 76 6.65 -10.46 7.22
N THR A 77 7.42 -11.27 7.95
CA THR A 77 7.08 -12.67 8.21
C THR A 77 5.97 -12.76 9.24
N ASP A 78 5.15 -13.81 9.17
CA ASP A 78 4.18 -14.13 10.22
C ASP A 78 4.91 -14.50 11.51
N PRO A 79 4.74 -13.75 12.62
CA PRO A 79 5.39 -14.09 13.89
C PRO A 79 4.93 -15.44 14.46
N LEU A 80 3.73 -15.90 14.09
CA LEU A 80 3.18 -17.18 14.52
C LEU A 80 3.64 -18.33 13.62
N ASP A 81 4.06 -18.04 12.39
CA ASP A 81 4.57 -19.03 11.44
C ASP A 81 5.72 -18.46 10.59
N PRO A 82 6.96 -18.50 11.12
CA PRO A 82 8.14 -17.99 10.42
C PRO A 82 8.49 -18.76 9.14
N SER A 83 7.86 -19.92 8.89
CA SER A 83 8.11 -20.72 7.68
C SER A 83 7.41 -20.13 6.43
N LYS A 84 6.40 -19.29 6.63
CA LYS A 84 5.68 -18.63 5.55
C LYS A 84 6.53 -17.51 4.92
N PRO A 85 6.38 -17.27 3.61
CA PRO A 85 7.01 -16.13 2.96
C PRO A 85 6.52 -14.83 3.58
N ALA A 86 7.38 -13.80 3.56
CA ALA A 86 6.98 -12.47 4.00
C ALA A 86 5.85 -11.92 3.13
N THR A 87 4.83 -11.38 3.77
CA THR A 87 3.65 -10.79 3.13
C THR A 87 3.32 -9.44 3.76
N TRP A 88 2.46 -8.68 3.10
CA TRP A 88 1.88 -7.48 3.70
C TRP A 88 0.76 -7.89 4.66
N GLN A 89 0.93 -7.51 5.92
CA GLN A 89 -0.02 -7.82 6.98
C GLN A 89 -0.79 -6.56 7.36
N PRO A 90 -2.13 -6.56 7.28
CA PRO A 90 -2.94 -5.43 7.72
C PRO A 90 -3.08 -5.41 9.23
N THR A 91 -2.98 -4.22 9.81
CA THR A 91 -3.36 -3.94 11.20
C THR A 91 -4.51 -2.95 11.19
N LEU A 92 -5.66 -3.32 11.76
CA LEU A 92 -6.82 -2.43 11.88
C LEU A 92 -6.46 -1.21 12.73
N VAL A 93 -6.71 -0.02 12.19
CA VAL A 93 -6.54 1.24 12.91
C VAL A 93 -7.84 1.58 13.61
N LEU A 94 -7.78 1.61 14.94
CA LEU A 94 -8.88 2.09 15.77
C LEU A 94 -8.69 3.58 16.04
N LEU A 95 -9.54 4.41 15.43
CA LEU A 95 -9.56 5.83 15.74
C LEU A 95 -10.15 6.05 17.13
N ARG A 96 -9.35 6.61 18.04
CA ARG A 96 -9.84 7.02 19.36
C ARG A 96 -10.50 8.39 19.26
N LEU A 97 -11.82 8.42 19.04
CA LEU A 97 -12.61 9.63 19.10
C LEU A 97 -13.05 9.90 20.55
N ASN A 98 -12.56 10.98 21.15
CA ASN A 98 -13.00 11.43 22.48
C ASN A 98 -14.15 12.45 22.42
N ARG A 99 -14.60 12.81 21.21
CA ARG A 99 -15.70 13.73 20.95
C ARG A 99 -16.23 13.50 19.53
N SER A 100 -17.54 13.59 19.34
CA SER A 100 -18.17 13.57 18.02
C SER A 100 -18.24 14.99 17.43
N ALA A 101 -18.26 15.09 16.10
CA ALA A 101 -18.72 16.31 15.45
C ALA A 101 -20.23 16.42 15.66
N THR A 102 -20.67 17.39 16.44
CA THR A 102 -22.08 17.79 16.55
C THR A 102 -22.33 19.02 15.68
N PHE A 103 -23.56 19.17 15.18
CA PHE A 103 -23.99 20.30 14.34
C PHE A 103 -24.13 21.60 15.14
#